data_AF-A0A3N5A773-F1
#
_entry.id   AF-A0A3N5A773-F1
#
_cell.length_a   1.000
_cell.length_b   1.000
_cell.length_c   1.000
_cell.angle_alpha   90.00
_cell.angle_beta   90.00
_cell.angle_gamma   90.00
#
_symmetry.space_group_name_H-M   'P 1'
#
loop_
_entity.id
_entity.type
_entity.pdbx_description
1 polymer ?
#
loop_
_entity_poly.entity_id
_entity_poly.type
_entity_poly.pdbx_seq_one_letter_code
_entity_poly.pdbx_strand_id
1 'polypeptide(L)'
;MTVTWRGAVSYALTVVVLSWLVGAGVDLAWQAAPGGSVGGWADFWWKNPWHAVFVCAATVSLVLARRLLAPLPRWRVTLVDGSVYLAALLFCSGVWAWAEGEVAPADWAFVMAIVALYTLQLPAAWVLCVWRSGSLEVVLSEAGTDELHGGLAGR
;
A
#
# COMPACT_ATOMS: atom_id res chain seq x y z
N MET A 1 -20.87 -7.77 -3.71
CA MET A 1 -19.72 -7.89 -4.63
C MET A 1 -18.45 -7.77 -3.79
N THR A 2 -17.58 -8.77 -3.77
CA THR A 2 -16.32 -8.68 -3.00
C THR A 2 -15.14 -9.10 -3.88
N VAL A 3 -13.98 -8.48 -3.68
CA VAL A 3 -12.74 -8.85 -4.39
C VAL A 3 -12.25 -10.20 -3.87
N THR A 4 -11.81 -11.10 -4.75
CA THR A 4 -11.24 -12.38 -4.33
C THR A 4 -10.01 -12.18 -3.45
N TRP A 5 -9.75 -13.09 -2.50
CA TRP A 5 -8.55 -13.05 -1.67
C TRP A 5 -7.27 -13.01 -2.50
N ARG A 6 -7.18 -13.87 -3.53
CA ARG A 6 -6.04 -13.91 -4.45
C ARG A 6 -5.86 -12.58 -5.20
N GLY A 7 -6.94 -12.00 -5.69
CA GLY A 7 -6.93 -10.69 -6.36
C GLY A 7 -6.48 -9.56 -5.44
N ALA A 8 -7.01 -9.51 -4.22
CA ALA A 8 -6.65 -8.51 -3.21
C ALA A 8 -5.19 -8.60 -2.80
N VAL A 9 -4.68 -9.81 -2.56
CA VAL A 9 -3.27 -10.05 -2.19
C VAL A 9 -2.33 -9.70 -3.34
N SER A 10 -2.63 -10.16 -4.57
CA SER A 10 -1.83 -9.82 -5.75
C SER A 10 -1.78 -8.31 -6.00
N TYR A 11 -2.92 -7.63 -5.85
CA TYR A 11 -3.01 -6.18 -5.94
C TYR A 11 -2.13 -5.49 -4.90
N ALA A 12 -2.31 -5.83 -3.62
CA ALA A 12 -1.60 -5.19 -2.52
C ALA A 12 -0.09 -5.39 -2.64
N LEU A 13 0.36 -6.62 -2.92
CA LEU A 13 1.78 -6.91 -3.11
C LEU A 13 2.38 -6.12 -4.29
N THR A 14 1.66 -6.03 -5.40
CA THR A 14 2.13 -5.28 -6.58
C THR A 14 2.28 -3.80 -6.25
N VAL A 15 1.28 -3.20 -5.62
CA VAL A 15 1.32 -1.78 -5.22
C VAL A 15 2.45 -1.53 -4.24
N VAL A 16 2.54 -2.33 -3.16
CA VAL A 16 3.48 -2.10 -2.07
C VAL A 16 4.91 -2.37 -2.49
N VAL A 17 5.20 -3.54 -3.08
CA VAL A 17 6.57 -3.93 -3.43
C VAL A 17 7.12 -3.02 -4.51
N LEU A 18 6.36 -2.74 -5.58
CA LEU A 18 6.86 -1.89 -6.66
C LEU A 18 7.04 -0.43 -6.23
N SER A 19 6.11 0.13 -5.44
CA SER A 19 6.30 1.49 -4.92
C SER A 19 7.49 1.59 -3.97
N TRP A 20 7.67 0.60 -3.09
CA TRP A 20 8.82 0.50 -2.20
C TRP A 20 10.14 0.40 -2.97
N LEU A 21 10.20 -0.42 -4.03
CA LEU A 21 11.38 -0.52 -4.90
C LEU A 21 11.68 0.78 -5.64
N VAL A 22 10.67 1.52 -6.09
CA VAL A 22 10.86 2.85 -6.69
C VAL A 22 11.47 3.80 -5.66
N GLY A 23 10.94 3.82 -4.43
CA GLY A 23 11.49 4.60 -3.32
C GLY A 23 12.96 4.29 -3.06
N ALA A 24 13.28 3.02 -2.88
CA ALA A 24 14.64 2.54 -2.63
C ALA A 24 15.59 2.87 -3.79
N GLY A 25 15.13 2.73 -5.03
CA GLY A 25 15.93 2.99 -6.23
C GLY A 25 16.23 4.47 -6.45
N VAL A 26 15.26 5.35 -6.23
CA VAL A 26 15.46 6.80 -6.32
C VAL A 26 16.41 7.28 -5.22
N ASP A 27 16.23 6.78 -4.00
CA ASP A 27 17.12 7.11 -2.88
C ASP A 27 18.55 6.58 -3.13
N LEU A 28 18.70 5.38 -3.70
CA LEU A 28 20.01 4.85 -4.09
C LEU A 28 20.69 5.72 -5.14
N ALA A 29 19.94 6.16 -6.16
CA ALA A 29 20.47 7.03 -7.20
C ALA A 29 20.97 8.36 -6.62
N TRP A 30 20.26 8.90 -5.62
CA TRP A 30 20.68 10.08 -4.88
C TRP A 30 21.96 9.82 -4.07
N GLN A 31 22.03 8.70 -3.35
CA GLN A 31 23.18 8.34 -2.50
C GLN A 31 24.43 7.91 -3.30
N ALA A 32 24.26 7.53 -4.57
CA ALA A 32 25.35 7.24 -5.48
C ALA A 32 25.97 8.52 -6.10
N ALA A 33 25.34 9.69 -5.93
CA ALA A 33 25.89 10.96 -6.41
C ALA A 33 27.13 11.40 -5.60
N PRO A 34 27.99 12.28 -6.15
CA PRO A 34 29.16 12.77 -5.43
C PRO A 34 28.79 13.40 -4.08
N GLY A 35 29.32 12.84 -2.99
CA GLY A 35 29.02 13.26 -1.62
C GLY A 35 27.98 12.40 -0.88
N GLY A 36 27.36 11.42 -1.54
CA GLY A 36 26.46 10.45 -0.92
C GLY A 36 27.19 9.24 -0.30
N SER A 37 26.42 8.38 0.40
CA SER A 37 26.95 7.18 1.06
C SER A 37 26.11 5.95 0.74
N VAL A 38 26.60 5.12 -0.19
CA VAL A 38 25.99 3.83 -0.53
C VAL A 38 25.99 2.86 0.65
N GLY A 39 27.00 2.95 1.53
CA GLY A 39 27.06 2.15 2.77
C GLY A 39 25.92 2.50 3.73
N GLY A 40 25.69 3.80 3.96
CA GLY A 40 24.58 4.27 4.79
C GLY A 40 23.22 3.94 4.18
N TRP A 41 23.10 4.02 2.86
CA TRP A 41 21.90 3.55 2.14
C TRP A 41 21.63 2.07 2.40
N ALA A 42 22.65 1.20 2.32
CA ALA A 42 22.48 -0.23 2.55
C ALA A 42 22.12 -0.54 4.01
N ASP A 43 22.74 0.15 4.98
CA ASP A 43 22.39 0.00 6.38
C ASP A 43 20.94 0.42 6.66
N PHE A 44 20.50 1.51 6.03
CA PHE A 44 19.12 1.98 6.13
C PHE A 44 18.15 1.02 5.43
N TRP A 45 18.24 0.82 4.11
CA TRP A 45 17.23 0.06 3.36
C TRP A 45 17.30 -1.46 3.55
N TRP A 46 18.51 -2.02 3.65
CA TRP A 46 18.69 -3.47 3.62
C TRP A 46 18.77 -4.09 5.01
N LYS A 47 19.46 -3.44 5.95
CA LYS A 47 19.66 -4.00 7.29
C LYS A 47 18.58 -3.59 8.29
N ASN A 48 17.82 -2.52 8.02
CA ASN A 48 16.78 -2.09 8.94
C ASN A 48 15.51 -2.98 8.82
N PRO A 49 15.14 -3.73 9.87
CA PRO A 49 13.97 -4.59 9.84
C PRO A 49 12.64 -3.83 9.69
N TRP A 50 12.60 -2.52 9.99
CA TRP A 50 11.40 -1.71 9.88
C TRP A 50 10.89 -1.56 8.44
N HIS A 51 11.74 -1.72 7.42
CA HIS A 51 11.28 -1.75 6.03
C HIS A 51 10.42 -2.99 5.75
N ALA A 52 10.79 -4.15 6.29
CA ALA A 52 9.99 -5.36 6.17
C ALA A 52 8.67 -5.22 6.93
N VAL A 53 8.69 -4.62 8.13
CA VAL A 53 7.48 -4.32 8.91
C VAL A 53 6.54 -3.42 8.12
N PHE A 54 7.06 -2.36 7.50
CA PHE A 54 6.27 -1.47 6.65
C PHE A 54 5.65 -2.22 5.46
N VAL A 55 6.43 -3.00 4.71
CA VAL A 55 5.92 -3.76 3.56
C VAL A 55 4.81 -4.72 3.99
N CYS A 56 4.98 -5.43 5.10
CA CYS A 56 3.94 -6.31 5.65
C CYS A 56 2.69 -5.53 6.08
N ALA A 57 2.85 -4.46 6.86
CA ALA A 57 1.75 -3.67 7.38
C ALA A 57 0.94 -2.97 6.26
N ALA A 58 1.62 -2.38 5.28
CA ALA A 58 0.98 -1.75 4.13
C ALA A 58 0.24 -2.79 3.26
N THR A 59 0.84 -3.96 3.04
CA THR A 59 0.19 -5.06 2.30
C THR A 59 -1.08 -5.51 3.00
N VAL A 60 -1.01 -5.81 4.30
CA VAL A 60 -2.19 -6.22 5.09
C VAL A 60 -3.26 -5.14 5.06
N SER A 61 -2.89 -3.87 5.22
CA SER A 61 -3.82 -2.74 5.22
C SER A 61 -4.57 -2.62 3.88
N LEU A 62 -3.87 -2.74 2.74
CA LEU A 62 -4.50 -2.71 1.42
C LEU A 62 -5.35 -3.94 1.13
N VAL A 63 -4.92 -5.13 1.57
CA VAL A 63 -5.74 -6.35 1.46
C VAL A 63 -7.04 -6.18 2.22
N LEU A 64 -6.98 -5.71 3.47
CA LEU A 64 -8.16 -5.46 4.30
C LEU A 64 -9.05 -4.39 3.69
N ALA A 65 -8.49 -3.27 3.21
CA ALA A 65 -9.26 -2.23 2.53
C ALA A 65 -10.04 -2.80 1.34
N ARG A 66 -9.41 -3.61 0.48
CA ARG A 66 -10.05 -4.21 -0.70
C ARG A 66 -11.07 -5.30 -0.37
N ARG A 67 -10.94 -5.95 0.79
CA ARG A 67 -11.88 -6.98 1.26
C ARG A 67 -13.09 -6.40 1.97
N LEU A 68 -12.93 -5.29 2.70
CA LEU A 68 -13.96 -4.68 3.53
C LEU A 68 -14.76 -3.59 2.80
N LEU A 69 -14.14 -2.91 1.83
CA LEU A 69 -14.81 -1.84 1.08
C LEU A 69 -15.59 -2.38 -0.10
N ALA A 70 -16.74 -1.76 -0.38
CA ALA A 70 -17.51 -2.01 -1.58
C ALA A 70 -16.69 -1.68 -2.85
N PRO A 71 -17.03 -2.23 -4.02
CA PRO A 71 -16.38 -1.88 -5.28
C PRO A 71 -16.46 -0.37 -5.52
N LEU A 72 -15.30 0.28 -5.56
CA LEU A 72 -15.19 1.73 -5.76
C LEU A 72 -14.91 2.03 -7.24
N PRO A 73 -15.43 3.14 -7.79
CA PRO A 73 -15.00 3.62 -9.09
C PRO A 73 -13.49 3.94 -9.07
N ARG A 74 -12.81 3.75 -10.21
CA ARG A 74 -11.33 3.81 -10.31
C ARG A 74 -10.71 5.08 -9.69
N TRP A 75 -11.34 6.24 -9.85
CA TRP A 75 -10.84 7.49 -9.27
C TRP A 75 -10.89 7.51 -7.73
N ARG A 76 -11.88 6.84 -7.12
CA ARG A 76 -11.97 6.70 -5.65
C ARG A 76 -10.99 5.69 -5.11
N VAL A 77 -10.61 4.68 -5.90
CA VAL A 77 -9.62 3.68 -5.48
C VAL A 77 -8.30 4.35 -5.14
N THR A 78 -7.83 5.28 -5.98
CA THR A 78 -6.58 6.00 -5.74
C THR A 78 -6.62 6.85 -4.47
N LEU A 79 -7.73 7.54 -4.23
CA LEU A 79 -7.87 8.36 -3.03
C LEU A 79 -7.90 7.48 -1.78
N VAL A 80 -8.68 6.40 -1.80
CA VAL A 80 -8.84 5.52 -0.63
C VAL A 80 -7.58 4.70 -0.38
N ASP A 81 -7.06 3.98 -1.37
CA ASP A 81 -5.88 3.14 -1.18
C ASP A 81 -4.61 3.96 -1.03
N GLY A 82 -4.52 5.10 -1.72
CA GLY A 82 -3.44 6.05 -1.49
C GLY A 82 -3.44 6.58 -0.06
N SER A 83 -4.61 6.84 0.51
CA SER A 83 -4.74 7.25 1.92
C SER A 83 -4.43 6.10 2.88
N VAL A 84 -4.88 4.87 2.59
CA VAL A 84 -4.57 3.68 3.40
C VAL A 84 -3.07 3.40 3.39
N TYR A 85 -2.41 3.50 2.23
CA TYR A 85 -0.98 3.35 2.10
C TYR A 85 -0.24 4.45 2.89
N LEU A 86 -0.66 5.71 2.74
CA LEU A 86 -0.09 6.83 3.50
C LEU A 86 -0.28 6.63 5.01
N ALA A 87 -1.44 6.19 5.45
CA ALA A 87 -1.71 5.91 6.86
C ALA A 87 -0.80 4.78 7.38
N ALA A 88 -0.61 3.72 6.62
CA ALA A 88 0.33 2.65 6.97
C ALA A 88 1.78 3.16 7.05
N LEU A 89 2.18 4.03 6.12
CA LEU A 89 3.50 4.67 6.13
C LEU A 89 3.70 5.54 7.38
N LEU A 90 2.74 6.41 7.69
CA LEU A 90 2.77 7.29 8.86
C LEU A 90 2.79 6.47 10.15
N PHE A 91 1.94 5.44 10.25
CA PHE A 91 1.88 4.58 11.41
C PHE A 91 3.20 3.84 11.63
N CYS A 92 3.75 3.19 10.60
CA CYS A 92 5.01 2.46 10.73
C CYS A 92 6.18 3.40 11.06
N SER A 93 6.25 4.56 10.40
CA SER A 93 7.32 5.54 10.62
C SER A 93 7.24 6.15 12.01
N GLY A 94 6.03 6.45 12.51
CA GLY A 94 5.82 6.98 13.85
C GLY A 94 6.11 5.95 14.93
N VAL A 95 5.72 4.69 14.73
CA VAL A 95 6.06 3.60 15.67
C VAL A 95 7.57 3.36 15.71
N TRP A 96 8.23 3.37 14.55
CA TRP A 96 9.68 3.27 14.48
C TRP A 96 10.36 4.42 15.24
N ALA A 97 9.98 5.68 14.94
CA ALA A 97 10.53 6.86 15.61
C ALA A 97 10.33 6.81 17.12
N TRP A 98 9.13 6.42 17.55
CA TRP A 98 8.83 6.25 18.98
C TRP A 98 9.71 5.17 19.62
N ALA A 99 9.93 4.05 18.93
CA ALA A 99 10.81 2.98 19.40
C ALA A 99 12.29 3.39 19.49
N GLU A 100 12.74 4.29 18.62
CA GLU A 100 14.09 4.89 18.67
C GLU A 100 14.22 6.01 19.70
N GLY A 101 13.13 6.37 20.40
CA GLY A 101 13.13 7.38 21.45
C GLY A 101 13.01 8.83 20.96
N GLU A 102 12.50 9.04 19.74
CA GLU A 102 12.23 10.38 19.21
C GLU A 102 11.25 11.17 20.09
N VAL A 103 11.53 12.46 20.28
CA VAL A 103 10.73 13.35 21.15
C VAL A 103 9.38 13.68 20.52
N ALA A 104 9.31 13.73 19.18
CA ALA A 104 8.10 14.00 18.41
C ALA A 104 7.90 12.96 17.28
N PRO A 105 7.50 11.72 17.61
CA PRO A 105 7.39 10.63 16.64
C PRO A 105 6.37 10.91 15.51
N ALA A 106 5.32 11.67 15.80
CA ALA A 106 4.33 12.07 14.81
C ALA A 106 4.92 13.02 13.76
N ASP A 107 5.71 14.01 14.18
CA ASP A 107 6.37 14.95 13.27
C ASP A 107 7.36 14.22 12.37
N TRP A 108 8.12 13.28 12.95
CA TRP A 108 9.01 12.40 12.19
C TRP A 108 8.26 11.57 11.15
N ALA A 109 7.09 11.02 11.49
CA ALA A 109 6.27 10.29 10.53
C ALA A 109 5.88 11.16 9.32
N PHE A 110 5.52 12.42 9.54
CA PHE A 110 5.22 13.36 8.45
C PHE A 110 6.47 13.74 7.64
N VAL A 111 7.63 13.88 8.28
CA VAL A 111 8.91 14.03 7.57
C VAL A 111 9.14 12.83 6.65
N MET A 112 8.92 11.61 7.12
CA MET A 112 9.05 10.41 6.29
C MET A 112 8.04 10.35 5.15
N ALA A 113 6.82 10.89 5.33
CA ALA A 113 5.87 11.05 4.22
C ALA A 113 6.38 12.04 3.17
N ILE A 114 7.01 13.14 3.58
CA ILE A 114 7.64 14.10 2.65
C ILE A 114 8.80 13.44 1.91
N VAL A 115 9.67 12.70 2.62
CA VAL A 115 10.75 11.92 2.00
C VAL A 115 10.17 10.95 0.97
N ALA A 116 9.10 10.22 1.30
CA ALA A 116 8.43 9.29 0.39
C ALA A 116 7.80 9.96 -0.85
N LEU A 117 7.47 11.26 -0.77
CA LEU A 117 7.08 12.04 -1.96
C LEU A 117 8.31 12.33 -2.85
N TYR A 118 9.43 12.73 -2.26
CA TYR A 118 10.67 13.03 -2.99
C TYR A 118 11.32 11.80 -3.59
N THR A 119 11.28 10.65 -2.91
CA THR A 119 11.77 9.36 -3.44
C THR A 119 10.80 8.72 -4.44
N LEU A 120 9.70 9.40 -4.76
CA LEU A 120 8.65 8.93 -5.67
C LEU A 120 7.92 7.65 -5.20
N GLN A 121 8.15 7.18 -3.98
CA GLN A 121 7.46 6.02 -3.41
C GLN A 121 5.94 6.24 -3.31
N LEU A 122 5.50 7.35 -2.71
CA LEU A 122 4.07 7.68 -2.60
C LEU A 122 3.41 7.94 -3.96
N PRO A 123 4.00 8.76 -4.86
CA PRO A 123 3.50 8.91 -6.22
C PRO A 123 3.37 7.58 -6.97
N ALA A 124 4.39 6.71 -6.88
CA ALA A 124 4.35 5.39 -7.49
C ALA A 124 3.21 4.53 -6.92
N ALA A 125 3.03 4.54 -5.59
CA ALA A 125 1.92 3.82 -4.95
C ALA A 125 0.56 4.29 -5.50
N TRP A 126 0.33 5.59 -5.62
CA TRP A 126 -0.92 6.14 -6.16
C TRP A 126 -1.14 5.76 -7.63
N VAL A 127 -0.12 5.87 -8.46
CA VAL A 127 -0.20 5.47 -9.88
C VAL A 127 -0.47 3.97 -10.02
N LEU A 128 0.22 3.14 -9.23
CA LEU A 128 0.01 1.69 -9.21
C LEU A 128 -1.39 1.34 -8.71
N CYS A 129 -1.93 2.09 -7.73
CA CYS A 129 -3.30 1.91 -7.27
C CYS A 129 -4.30 2.14 -8.41
N VAL A 130 -4.16 3.24 -9.17
CA VAL A 130 -5.00 3.53 -10.36
C VAL A 130 -4.88 2.37 -11.36
N TRP A 131 -3.65 2.06 -11.75
CA TRP A 131 -3.35 1.12 -12.82
C TRP A 131 -3.88 -0.28 -12.50
N ARG A 132 -3.56 -0.79 -11.31
CA ARG A 132 -3.91 -2.16 -10.93
C ARG A 132 -5.38 -2.32 -10.54
N SER A 133 -6.07 -1.25 -10.15
CA SER A 133 -7.51 -1.29 -9.86
C SER A 133 -8.34 -1.74 -11.06
N GLY A 134 -7.81 -1.54 -12.28
CA GLY A 134 -8.47 -1.93 -13.52
C GLY A 134 -8.53 -3.43 -13.79
N SER A 135 -7.71 -4.23 -13.11
CA SER A 135 -7.64 -5.68 -13.28
C SER A 135 -7.90 -6.42 -11.97
N LEU A 136 -8.70 -5.81 -11.08
CA LEU A 136 -9.30 -6.48 -9.93
C LEU A 136 -10.50 -7.32 -10.41
N GLU A 137 -10.40 -8.64 -10.25
CA GLU A 137 -11.51 -9.56 -10.50
C GLU A 137 -12.60 -9.35 -9.42
N VAL A 138 -13.73 -8.79 -9.82
CA VAL A 138 -14.89 -8.58 -8.95
C VAL A 138 -15.79 -9.81 -9.05
N VAL A 139 -15.95 -10.55 -7.95
CA VAL A 139 -16.94 -11.63 -7.91
C VAL A 139 -18.30 -11.03 -7.55
N LEU A 140 -19.26 -11.19 -8.45
CA LEU A 140 -20.68 -11.02 -8.16
C LEU A 140 -21.04 -12.11 -7.15
N SER A 141 -21.50 -11.70 -5.96
CA SER A 141 -22.01 -12.68 -4.99
C SER A 141 -23.29 -13.27 -5.58
N GLU A 142 -23.33 -14.59 -5.72
CA GLU A 142 -24.46 -15.43 -6.19
C GLU A 142 -25.71 -15.36 -5.29
N ALA A 143 -25.92 -14.28 -4.55
CA ALA A 143 -27.08 -14.14 -3.66
C ALA A 143 -28.37 -13.71 -4.38
N GLY A 144 -28.35 -13.55 -5.71
CA GLY A 144 -29.51 -13.13 -6.52
C GLY A 144 -30.07 -14.18 -7.46
N THR A 145 -29.43 -15.34 -7.58
CA THR A 145 -29.84 -16.42 -8.50
C THR A 145 -30.73 -17.47 -7.85
N ASP A 146 -30.67 -17.63 -6.52
CA ASP A 146 -31.54 -18.58 -5.81
C ASP A 146 -32.99 -18.07 -5.67
N GLU A 147 -33.23 -16.76 -5.54
CA GLU A 147 -34.60 -16.23 -5.46
C GLU A 147 -35.34 -16.32 -6.81
N LEU A 148 -34.61 -16.31 -7.93
CA LEU A 148 -35.18 -16.42 -9.27
C LEU A 148 -35.48 -17.87 -9.70
N HIS A 149 -34.88 -18.88 -9.06
CA HIS A 149 -35.19 -20.30 -9.31
C HIS A 149 -36.13 -20.90 -8.26
N GLY A 150 -36.20 -20.35 -7.04
CA GLY A 150 -37.19 -20.76 -6.03
C GLY A 150 -38.62 -20.29 -6.33
N GLY A 151 -38.79 -19.17 -7.04
CA GLY A 151 -40.10 -18.59 -7.34
C GLY A 151 -40.91 -19.28 -8.46
N LEU A 152 -40.30 -20.19 -9.23
CA LEU A 152 -40.96 -20.91 -10.33
C LEU A 152 -41.42 -22.33 -9.97
N ALA A 153 -41.13 -22.81 -8.75
CA ALA A 153 -41.51 -24.15 -8.30
C ALA A 153 -42.74 -24.19 -7.38
N GLY A 154 -43.41 -23.06 -7.15
CA GLY A 154 -44.61 -22.95 -6.30
C GLY A 154 -45.83 -22.47 -7.08
N ARG A 155 -46.39 -23.33 -7.93
CA ARG A 155 -47.76 -23.22 -8.46
C ARG A 155 -48.47 -24.55 -8.32
#